data_AF-A0A941R0W3-F1
#
_entry.id   AF-A0A941R0W3-F1
#
_cell.length_a   1.000
_cell.length_b   1.000
_cell.length_c   1.000
_cell.angle_alpha   90.00
_cell.angle_beta   90.00
_cell.angle_gamma   90.00
#
_symmetry.space_group_name_H-M   'P 1'
#
loop_
_entity.id
_entity.type
_entity.pdbx_description
1 polymer ?
#
loop_
_entity_poly.entity_id
_entity_poly.type
_entity_poly.pdbx_seq_one_letter_code
_entity_poly.pdbx_strand_id
1 'polypeptide(L)'
;MSNQYNFHTKTIAKLGYSDSLREKYMKFYRDRSSLFLPFLRGSVLTYVGVDNIITGPFRQLMIKYFRLGDFGSNAREEYLYYLLLFFGLLQLLITLQSAFQPVIEIIDTKVILRTKEKTLSVIKNTFDIINLEVVEDNFLQFSFQNGEVYNVQVDDVSIKEVQKEFTSFNFYEEE
;
A
#
# COMPACT_ATOMS: atom_id res chain seq x y z
N MET A 1 57.96 45.81 -19.85
CA MET A 1 57.19 45.77 -18.58
C MET A 1 55.83 45.16 -18.86
N SER A 2 55.53 44.05 -18.17
CA SER A 2 54.22 43.43 -17.87
C SER A 2 53.24 43.24 -19.05
N ASN A 3 53.16 42.09 -19.72
CA ASN A 3 52.52 40.83 -19.28
C ASN A 3 51.21 41.02 -18.50
N GLN A 4 50.08 40.74 -19.17
CA GLN A 4 48.91 40.13 -18.57
C GLN A 4 48.48 38.95 -19.45
N TYR A 5 48.92 37.77 -19.06
CA TYR A 5 48.25 36.52 -19.38
C TYR A 5 46.91 36.49 -18.65
N ASN A 6 45.82 35.98 -19.25
CA ASN A 6 45.33 34.66 -18.86
C ASN A 6 44.02 34.20 -19.53
N PHE A 7 44.12 33.00 -20.09
CA PHE A 7 43.12 31.94 -20.29
C PHE A 7 41.88 32.22 -21.15
N HIS A 8 42.06 32.02 -22.46
CA HIS A 8 41.04 31.34 -23.26
C HIS A 8 40.93 29.88 -22.79
N THR A 9 40.00 29.58 -21.89
CA THR A 9 39.62 28.21 -21.57
C THR A 9 38.72 27.66 -22.67
N LYS A 10 39.20 26.56 -23.26
CA LYS A 10 38.51 25.73 -24.24
C LYS A 10 37.16 25.23 -23.70
N THR A 11 36.21 25.15 -24.62
CA THR A 11 35.17 24.13 -24.78
C THR A 11 34.73 23.37 -23.52
N ILE A 12 33.50 23.62 -23.06
CA ILE A 12 32.70 22.56 -22.48
C ILE A 12 31.44 22.48 -23.33
N ALA A 13 31.44 21.50 -24.23
CA ALA A 13 30.23 20.97 -24.81
C ALA A 13 29.26 20.72 -23.65
N LYS A 14 28.11 21.40 -23.68
CA LYS A 14 26.98 21.04 -22.83
C LYS A 14 26.49 19.70 -23.35
N LEU A 15 27.17 18.64 -22.92
CA LEU A 15 26.74 17.25 -23.04
C LEU A 15 25.28 17.24 -22.60
N GLY A 16 24.40 16.89 -23.54
CA GLY A 16 23.02 16.55 -23.24
C GLY A 16 23.06 15.49 -22.15
N TYR A 17 22.75 15.91 -20.93
CA TYR A 17 22.47 14.96 -19.87
C TYR A 17 21.14 14.34 -20.27
N SER A 18 21.23 13.11 -20.72
CA SER A 18 20.14 12.33 -21.26
C SER A 18 18.96 12.29 -20.29
N ASP A 19 17.79 12.72 -20.74
CA ASP A 19 16.51 12.45 -20.07
C ASP A 19 16.27 10.93 -19.85
N SER A 20 17.09 10.06 -20.44
CA SER A 20 17.03 8.60 -20.28
C SER A 20 17.56 8.07 -18.94
N LEU A 21 18.25 8.88 -18.13
CA LEU A 21 18.81 8.47 -16.82
C LEU A 21 18.01 8.99 -15.62
N ARG A 22 16.76 9.39 -15.83
CA ARG A 22 15.87 9.68 -14.72
C ARG A 22 15.41 8.35 -14.14
N GLU A 23 15.95 7.97 -12.97
CA GLU A 23 15.51 6.78 -12.21
C GLU A 23 13.98 6.68 -12.27
N LYS A 24 13.47 5.67 -12.98
CA LYS A 24 12.04 5.53 -13.21
C LYS A 24 11.44 4.92 -11.95
N TYR A 25 10.81 5.78 -11.16
CA TYR A 25 10.19 5.43 -9.89
C TYR A 25 8.68 5.58 -9.97
N MET A 26 7.96 4.48 -9.76
CA MET A 26 6.51 4.46 -9.80
C MET A 26 5.95 3.71 -8.60
N LYS A 27 5.00 4.30 -7.89
CA LYS A 27 4.28 3.64 -6.80
C LYS A 27 2.77 3.65 -7.09
N PHE A 28 2.16 2.48 -7.08
CA PHE A 28 0.72 2.33 -7.14
C PHE A 28 0.19 2.06 -5.73
N TYR A 29 -0.67 2.95 -5.26
CA TYR A 29 -1.31 2.86 -3.97
C TYR A 29 -2.73 2.32 -4.10
N ARG A 30 -3.22 1.70 -3.04
CA ARG A 30 -4.63 1.34 -2.88
C ARG A 30 -5.48 2.61 -2.84
N ASP A 31 -6.63 2.59 -3.53
CA ASP A 31 -7.62 3.66 -3.47
C ASP A 31 -8.02 3.92 -2.01
N ARG A 32 -8.09 5.20 -1.65
CA ARG A 32 -8.48 5.65 -0.32
C ARG A 32 -9.92 5.28 -0.01
N SER A 33 -10.77 5.15 -1.03
CA SER A 33 -12.19 4.82 -0.87
C SER A 33 -12.41 3.42 -0.27
N SER A 34 -11.59 2.44 -0.65
CA SER A 34 -11.71 1.06 -0.18
C SER A 34 -11.25 0.87 1.27
N LEU A 35 -10.37 1.76 1.73
CA LEU A 35 -9.88 1.80 3.11
C LEU A 35 -10.90 2.42 4.08
N PHE A 36 -11.92 3.11 3.58
CA PHE A 36 -12.93 3.77 4.42
C PHE A 36 -13.76 2.77 5.23
N LEU A 37 -14.22 1.68 4.62
CA LEU A 37 -15.06 0.70 5.29
C LEU A 37 -14.30 -0.09 6.39
N PRO A 38 -13.06 -0.57 6.14
CA PRO A 38 -12.20 -1.10 7.20
C PRO A 38 -11.92 -0.09 8.32
N PHE A 39 -11.65 1.17 7.98
CA PHE A 39 -11.43 2.23 8.96
C PHE A 39 -12.66 2.41 9.85
N LEU A 40 -13.84 2.61 9.26
CA LEU A 40 -15.09 2.83 9.98
C LEU A 40 -15.43 1.67 10.92
N ARG A 41 -15.30 0.43 10.44
CA ARG A 41 -15.53 -0.76 11.26
C ARG A 41 -14.56 -0.82 12.46
N GLY A 42 -13.27 -0.54 12.24
CA GLY A 42 -12.27 -0.48 13.30
C GLY A 42 -12.57 0.62 14.32
N SER A 43 -12.99 1.80 13.86
CA SER A 43 -13.40 2.92 14.70
C SER A 43 -14.63 2.58 15.55
N VAL A 44 -15.66 1.96 14.97
CA VAL A 44 -16.88 1.56 15.69
C VAL A 44 -16.56 0.51 16.76
N LEU A 45 -15.76 -0.51 16.44
CA LEU A 45 -15.36 -1.54 17.41
C LEU A 45 -14.55 -0.94 18.57
N THR A 46 -13.61 -0.06 18.24
CA THR A 46 -12.80 0.65 19.24
C THR A 46 -13.69 1.53 20.12
N TYR A 47 -14.61 2.29 19.52
CA TYR A 47 -15.54 3.14 20.25
C TYR A 47 -16.42 2.33 21.19
N VAL A 48 -17.04 1.24 20.71
CA VAL A 48 -17.87 0.36 21.54
C VAL A 48 -17.05 -0.25 22.68
N GLY A 49 -15.82 -0.70 22.42
CA GLY A 49 -14.94 -1.24 23.46
C GLY A 49 -14.59 -0.20 24.53
N VAL A 50 -14.12 0.98 24.12
CA VAL A 50 -13.75 2.07 25.03
C VAL A 50 -14.94 2.57 25.82
N ASP A 51 -16.05 2.89 25.14
CA ASP A 51 -17.26 3.42 25.77
C ASP A 51 -17.78 2.47 26.85
N ASN A 52 -17.75 1.16 26.58
CA ASN A 52 -18.11 0.17 27.59
C ASN A 52 -17.13 0.10 28.75
N ILE A 53 -15.82 0.22 28.54
CA ILE A 53 -14.85 0.19 29.63
C ILE A 53 -14.98 1.42 30.55
N ILE A 54 -15.19 2.61 29.97
CA ILE A 54 -15.24 3.88 30.73
C ILE A 54 -16.65 4.27 31.20
N THR A 55 -17.67 3.47 30.90
CA THR A 55 -19.09 3.80 31.15
C THR A 55 -19.55 5.07 30.44
N GLY A 56 -19.29 5.11 29.14
CA GLY A 56 -19.71 6.18 28.24
C GLY A 56 -21.20 6.16 27.89
N PRO A 57 -21.65 7.09 27.03
CA PRO A 57 -23.06 7.23 26.65
C PRO A 57 -23.66 5.98 26.00
N PHE A 58 -22.88 5.20 25.24
CA PHE A 58 -23.40 3.97 24.63
C PHE A 58 -23.67 2.90 25.69
N ARG A 59 -22.79 2.70 26.68
CA ARG A 59 -23.03 1.82 27.83
C ARG A 59 -24.25 2.26 28.62
N GLN A 60 -24.40 3.56 28.89
CA GLN A 60 -25.57 4.11 29.58
C GLN A 60 -26.88 3.85 28.82
N LEU A 61 -26.83 3.91 27.49
CA LEU A 61 -27.97 3.52 26.66
C LEU A 61 -28.24 2.02 26.79
N MET A 62 -27.22 1.17 26.71
CA MET A 62 -27.40 -0.28 26.83
C MET A 62 -27.94 -0.70 28.19
N ILE A 63 -27.54 -0.06 29.30
CA ILE A 63 -28.08 -0.34 30.65
C ILE A 63 -29.61 -0.11 30.70
N LYS A 64 -30.16 0.78 29.86
CA LYS A 64 -31.62 0.99 29.80
C LYS A 64 -32.37 -0.18 29.15
N TYR A 65 -31.70 -0.96 28.29
CA TYR A 65 -32.30 -2.08 27.56
C TYR A 65 -31.87 -3.45 28.06
N PHE A 66 -30.69 -3.54 28.69
CA PHE A 66 -30.09 -4.77 29.20
C PHE A 66 -29.74 -4.61 30.67
N ARG A 67 -29.88 -5.69 31.45
CA ARG A 67 -29.41 -5.76 32.83
C ARG A 67 -27.88 -5.91 32.85
N LEU A 68 -27.19 -4.81 32.61
CA LEU A 68 -25.73 -4.71 32.71
C LEU A 68 -25.35 -4.22 34.10
N GLY A 69 -24.37 -4.88 34.73
CA GLY A 69 -23.76 -4.40 35.96
C GLY A 69 -22.70 -3.34 35.68
N ASP A 70 -21.94 -2.95 36.70
CA ASP A 70 -20.76 -2.10 36.50
C ASP A 70 -19.67 -2.85 35.72
N PHE A 71 -18.82 -2.11 35.02
CA PHE A 71 -17.68 -2.74 34.33
C PHE A 71 -16.81 -3.48 35.35
N GLY A 72 -16.39 -4.71 35.03
CA GLY A 72 -15.65 -5.58 35.95
C GLY A 72 -16.53 -6.40 36.92
N SER A 73 -17.85 -6.19 36.94
CA SER A 73 -18.76 -7.05 37.71
C SER A 73 -18.94 -8.45 37.10
N ASN A 74 -18.69 -8.59 35.80
CA ASN A 74 -18.80 -9.85 35.07
C ASN A 74 -17.60 -10.05 34.14
N ALA A 75 -16.78 -11.06 34.44
CA ALA A 75 -15.57 -11.38 33.67
C ALA A 75 -15.84 -11.70 32.19
N ARG A 76 -17.03 -12.23 31.85
CA ARG A 76 -17.38 -12.52 30.44
C ARG A 76 -17.63 -11.25 29.64
N GLU A 77 -18.33 -10.30 30.26
CA GLU A 77 -18.60 -8.99 29.67
C GLU A 77 -17.31 -8.18 29.49
N GLU A 78 -16.46 -8.20 30.53
CA GLU A 78 -15.15 -7.56 30.51
C GLU A 78 -14.26 -8.10 29.38
N TYR A 79 -14.15 -9.43 29.26
CA TYR A 79 -13.39 -10.06 28.19
C TYR A 79 -13.92 -9.71 26.81
N LEU A 80 -15.25 -9.66 26.64
CA LEU A 80 -15.87 -9.26 25.38
C LEU A 80 -15.45 -7.84 24.97
N TYR A 81 -15.49 -6.88 25.89
CA TYR A 81 -15.11 -5.50 25.55
C TYR A 81 -13.62 -5.34 25.28
N TYR A 82 -12.74 -6.05 26.00
CA TYR A 82 -11.32 -6.08 25.67
C TYR A 82 -11.06 -6.71 24.30
N LEU A 83 -11.79 -7.77 23.94
CA LEU A 83 -11.68 -8.43 22.65
C LEU A 83 -12.16 -7.51 21.52
N LEU A 84 -13.28 -6.82 21.70
CA LEU A 84 -13.78 -5.81 20.75
C LEU A 84 -12.76 -4.67 20.57
N LEU A 85 -12.18 -4.19 21.67
CA LEU A 85 -11.15 -3.16 21.63
C LEU A 85 -9.90 -3.64 20.89
N PHE A 86 -9.44 -4.86 21.18
CA PHE A 86 -8.29 -5.47 20.51
C PHE A 86 -8.50 -5.56 19.00
N PHE A 87 -9.63 -6.11 18.55
CA PHE A 87 -9.93 -6.21 17.12
C PHE A 87 -10.10 -4.85 16.46
N GLY A 88 -10.74 -3.89 17.15
CA GLY A 88 -10.88 -2.52 16.66
C GLY A 88 -9.53 -1.84 16.42
N LEU A 89 -8.63 -1.89 17.40
CA LEU A 89 -7.28 -1.33 17.29
C LEU A 89 -6.44 -2.04 16.24
N LEU A 90 -6.47 -3.38 16.21
CA LEU A 90 -5.76 -4.17 15.21
C LEU A 90 -6.21 -3.79 13.80
N GLN A 91 -7.51 -3.66 13.59
CA GLN A 91 -8.07 -3.27 12.30
C GLN A 91 -7.68 -1.85 11.89
N LEU A 92 -7.67 -0.89 12.82
CA LEU A 92 -7.18 0.46 12.56
C LEU A 92 -5.69 0.47 12.20
N LEU A 93 -4.86 -0.32 12.89
CA LEU A 93 -3.44 -0.45 12.58
C LEU A 93 -3.21 -1.03 11.18
N ILE A 94 -3.92 -2.10 10.80
CA ILE A 94 -3.82 -2.70 9.47
C ILE A 94 -4.27 -1.71 8.39
N THR A 95 -5.37 -0.98 8.64
CA THR A 95 -5.90 0.01 7.71
C THR A 95 -4.91 1.16 7.53
N LEU A 96 -4.30 1.63 8.62
CA LEU A 96 -3.28 2.68 8.59
C LEU A 96 -2.03 2.23 7.82
N GLN A 97 -1.54 1.02 8.07
CA GLN A 97 -0.41 0.46 7.32
C GLN A 97 -0.74 0.35 5.83
N SER A 98 -1.93 -0.14 5.50
CA SER A 98 -2.40 -0.26 4.11
C SER A 98 -2.55 1.10 3.42
N ALA A 99 -2.83 2.16 4.18
CA ALA A 99 -2.95 3.52 3.68
C ALA A 99 -1.60 4.15 3.27
N PHE A 100 -0.49 3.69 3.83
CA PHE A 100 0.85 4.23 3.53
C PHE A 100 1.73 3.31 2.68
N GLN A 101 1.34 2.04 2.55
CA GLN A 101 2.14 1.06 1.84
C GLN A 101 1.62 0.88 0.39
N PRO A 102 2.49 1.02 -0.63
CA PRO A 102 2.11 0.78 -2.02
C PRO A 102 1.85 -0.71 -2.28
N VAL A 103 0.94 -1.00 -3.20
CA VAL A 103 0.58 -2.37 -3.64
C VAL A 103 1.58 -2.87 -4.68
N ILE A 104 1.97 -1.98 -5.61
CA ILE A 104 2.99 -2.21 -6.62
C ILE A 104 3.97 -1.05 -6.54
N GLU A 105 5.26 -1.35 -6.43
CA GLU A 105 6.33 -0.36 -6.48
C GLU A 105 7.35 -0.79 -7.53
N ILE A 106 7.64 0.09 -8.48
CA ILE A 106 8.66 -0.13 -9.51
C ILE A 106 9.80 0.84 -9.21
N ILE A 107 10.98 0.28 -9.00
CA ILE A 107 12.22 1.01 -8.74
C ILE A 107 13.21 0.58 -9.81
N ASP A 108 13.38 1.43 -10.83
CA ASP A 108 14.33 1.19 -11.92
C ASP A 108 14.07 -0.17 -12.61
N THR A 109 14.90 -1.18 -12.34
CA THR A 109 14.80 -2.53 -12.90
C THR A 109 14.07 -3.53 -12.00
N LYS A 110 13.50 -3.09 -10.87
CA LYS A 110 12.86 -3.98 -9.87
C LYS A 110 11.40 -3.67 -9.71
N VAL A 111 10.57 -4.70 -9.73
CA VAL A 111 9.17 -4.67 -9.35
C VAL A 111 8.99 -5.31 -7.97
N ILE A 112 8.34 -4.57 -7.07
CA ILE A 112 7.98 -5.00 -5.72
C ILE A 112 6.46 -5.19 -5.72
N LEU A 113 6.03 -6.43 -5.57
CA LEU A 113 4.63 -6.84 -5.61
C LEU A 113 4.18 -7.30 -4.23
N ARG A 114 3.08 -6.75 -3.73
CA ARG A 114 2.39 -7.30 -2.56
C ARG A 114 1.27 -8.23 -2.99
N THR A 115 1.45 -9.51 -2.74
CA THR A 115 0.46 -10.56 -3.01
C THR A 115 -0.27 -10.92 -1.72
N LYS A 116 -1.50 -11.44 -1.83
CA LYS A 116 -2.24 -11.97 -0.67
C LYS A 116 -1.63 -13.29 -0.15
N GLU A 117 -0.92 -14.01 -1.01
CA GLU A 117 -0.39 -15.35 -0.74
C GLU A 117 0.91 -15.33 0.06
N LYS A 118 1.71 -14.26 -0.06
CA LYS A 118 2.96 -14.10 0.69
C LYS A 118 2.85 -12.97 1.70
N THR A 119 3.27 -13.25 2.93
CA THR A 119 3.37 -12.26 4.01
C THR A 119 4.40 -11.17 3.73
N LEU A 120 5.39 -11.46 2.89
CA LEU A 120 6.44 -10.52 2.46
C LEU A 120 6.23 -10.10 1.01
N SER A 121 6.62 -8.86 0.70
CA SER A 121 6.64 -8.36 -0.67
C SER A 121 7.56 -9.21 -1.55
N VAL A 122 7.10 -9.53 -2.75
CA VAL A 122 7.86 -10.24 -3.77
C VAL A 122 8.64 -9.22 -4.58
N ILE A 123 9.97 -9.37 -4.63
CA ILE A 123 10.85 -8.50 -5.41
C ILE A 123 11.36 -9.29 -6.61
N LYS A 124 11.09 -8.81 -7.83
CA LYS A 124 11.53 -9.42 -9.09
C LYS A 124 12.07 -8.36 -10.03
N ASN A 125 12.80 -8.80 -11.06
CA ASN A 125 13.27 -7.90 -12.10
C ASN A 125 12.10 -7.60 -13.06
N THR A 126 12.01 -6.37 -13.54
CA THR A 126 11.01 -5.96 -14.56
C THR A 126 11.24 -6.66 -15.90
N PHE A 127 12.49 -6.97 -16.26
CA PHE A 127 12.83 -7.68 -17.51
C PHE A 127 12.39 -9.15 -17.50
N ASP A 128 12.15 -9.71 -16.31
CA ASP A 128 11.70 -11.10 -16.18
C ASP A 128 10.19 -11.25 -16.44
N ILE A 129 9.44 -10.16 -16.63
CA ILE A 129 7.98 -10.20 -16.81
C ILE A 129 7.67 -10.65 -18.25
N ILE A 130 7.00 -11.80 -18.40
CA ILE A 130 6.51 -12.28 -19.70
C ILE A 130 5.13 -11.69 -19.99
N ASN A 131 4.23 -11.74 -19.01
CA ASN A 131 2.83 -11.46 -19.23
C ASN A 131 2.19 -10.81 -18.00
N LEU A 132 1.22 -9.93 -18.26
CA LEU A 132 0.45 -9.20 -17.27
C LEU A 132 -1.02 -9.27 -17.67
N GLU A 133 -1.77 -10.17 -17.02
CA GLU A 133 -3.17 -10.42 -17.32
C GLU A 133 -4.07 -10.01 -16.16
N VAL A 134 -5.28 -9.57 -16.49
CA VAL A 134 -6.32 -9.33 -15.49
C VAL A 134 -7.06 -10.64 -15.30
N VAL A 135 -6.98 -11.18 -14.09
CA VAL A 135 -7.65 -12.41 -13.69
C VAL A 135 -8.78 -12.03 -12.74
N GLU A 136 -9.99 -12.53 -13.02
CA GLU A 136 -11.18 -12.35 -12.16
C GLU A 136 -11.50 -10.90 -11.77
N ASP A 137 -11.49 -9.97 -12.75
CA ASP A 137 -11.82 -8.52 -12.66
C ASP A 137 -11.03 -7.67 -11.64
N ASN A 138 -10.30 -8.30 -10.74
CA ASN A 138 -9.81 -7.73 -9.48
C ASN A 138 -8.36 -8.17 -9.16
N PHE A 139 -7.81 -9.12 -9.89
CA PHE A 139 -6.42 -9.54 -9.74
C PHE A 139 -5.62 -9.21 -10.99
N LEU A 140 -4.40 -8.74 -10.78
CA LEU A 140 -3.39 -8.61 -11.80
C LEU A 140 -2.41 -9.77 -11.63
N GLN A 141 -2.36 -10.65 -12.62
CA GLN A 141 -1.47 -11.79 -12.63
C GLN A 141 -0.18 -11.42 -13.35
N PHE A 142 0.93 -11.49 -12.62
CA PHE A 142 2.28 -11.33 -13.16
C PHE A 142 2.87 -12.70 -13.44
N SER A 143 3.20 -12.98 -14.71
CA SER A 143 3.92 -14.19 -15.11
C SER A 143 5.37 -13.85 -15.42
N PHE A 144 6.31 -14.59 -14.82
CA PHE A 144 7.74 -14.35 -14.97
C PHE A 144 8.44 -15.46 -15.78
N GLN A 145 9.59 -15.15 -16.39
CA GLN A 145 10.39 -16.06 -17.23
C GLN A 145 10.78 -17.38 -16.56
N ASN A 146 10.90 -17.37 -15.25
CA ASN A 146 11.17 -18.54 -14.43
C ASN A 146 9.94 -19.45 -14.20
N GLY A 147 8.79 -19.16 -14.82
CA GLY A 147 7.54 -19.88 -14.64
C GLY A 147 6.78 -19.54 -13.35
N GLU A 148 7.25 -18.58 -12.55
CA GLU A 148 6.53 -18.12 -11.37
C GLU A 148 5.39 -17.19 -11.76
N VAL A 149 4.24 -17.39 -11.10
CA VAL A 149 3.03 -16.60 -11.31
C VAL A 149 2.63 -15.98 -9.98
N TYR A 150 2.35 -14.68 -9.97
CA TYR A 150 1.97 -13.93 -8.78
C TYR A 150 0.69 -13.14 -9.01
N ASN A 151 -0.33 -13.40 -8.19
CA ASN A 151 -1.59 -12.68 -8.22
C ASN A 151 -1.52 -11.48 -7.25
N VAL A 152 -1.57 -10.28 -7.81
CA VAL A 152 -1.64 -9.02 -7.07
C VAL A 152 -3.09 -8.56 -7.06
N GLN A 153 -3.68 -8.43 -5.88
CA GLN A 153 -5.03 -7.91 -5.79
C GLN A 153 -5.03 -6.40 -6.06
N VAL A 154 -5.79 -5.99 -7.07
CA VAL A 154 -5.87 -4.63 -7.61
C VAL A 154 -7.30 -4.05 -7.55
N ASP A 155 -8.20 -4.60 -6.70
CA ASP A 155 -9.58 -4.12 -6.46
C ASP A 155 -9.72 -2.58 -6.42
N ASP A 156 -8.66 -1.92 -5.98
CA ASP A 156 -8.61 -0.53 -5.61
C ASP A 156 -7.49 0.23 -6.37
N VAL A 157 -6.95 -0.33 -7.43
CA VAL A 157 -5.91 0.30 -8.26
C VAL A 157 -6.44 0.39 -9.68
N SER A 158 -6.23 1.52 -10.36
CA SER A 158 -6.63 1.66 -11.75
C SER A 158 -5.82 0.70 -12.63
N ILE A 159 -6.42 -0.45 -12.94
CA ILE A 159 -5.82 -1.50 -13.78
C ILE A 159 -5.33 -0.93 -15.12
N LYS A 160 -6.07 0.04 -15.67
CA LYS A 160 -5.72 0.74 -16.92
C LYS A 160 -4.45 1.58 -16.79
N GLU A 161 -4.24 2.23 -15.65
CA GLU A 161 -3.00 2.98 -15.40
C GLU A 161 -1.82 2.04 -15.24
N VAL A 162 -2.01 0.94 -14.49
CA VAL A 162 -0.98 -0.09 -14.31
C VAL A 162 -0.58 -0.66 -15.68
N GLN A 163 -1.53 -1.11 -16.50
CA GLN A 163 -1.26 -1.64 -17.83
C GLN A 163 -0.56 -0.62 -18.75
N LYS A 164 -1.07 0.62 -18.82
CA LYS A 164 -0.48 1.68 -19.66
C LYS A 164 0.98 1.93 -19.29
N GLU A 165 1.28 1.96 -17.99
CA GLU A 165 2.64 2.18 -17.51
C GLU A 165 3.53 0.95 -17.69
N PHE A 166 2.99 -0.27 -17.59
CA PHE A 166 3.75 -1.48 -17.92
C PHE A 166 4.09 -1.57 -19.41
N THR A 167 3.17 -1.22 -20.31
CA THR A 167 3.50 -1.15 -21.74
C THR A 167 4.61 -0.12 -21.98
N SER A 168 4.64 0.99 -21.24
CA SER A 168 5.73 1.99 -21.32
C SER A 168 7.09 1.50 -20.79
N PHE A 169 7.13 0.40 -20.05
CA PHE A 169 8.36 -0.27 -19.58
C PHE A 169 8.89 -1.31 -20.57
N ASN A 170 8.00 -2.03 -21.28
CA ASN A 170 8.40 -3.08 -22.24
C ASN A 170 9.00 -2.56 -23.56
N PHE A 171 9.07 -1.24 -23.79
CA PHE A 171 9.58 -0.66 -25.04
C PHE A 171 11.06 -0.24 -25.02
N TYR A 172 11.85 -0.68 -24.04
CA TYR A 172 13.30 -0.53 -24.07
C TYR A 172 13.98 -1.88 -24.24
N GLU A 173 13.60 -2.64 -25.27
CA GLU A 173 14.57 -3.50 -25.96
C GLU A 173 15.41 -2.54 -26.82
N GLU A 174 16.56 -2.11 -26.30
CA GLU A 174 17.59 -1.48 -27.14
C GLU A 174 18.10 -2.55 -28.13
N GLU A 175 17.76 -2.39 -29.41
CA GLU A 175 18.44 -3.04 -30.54
C GLU A 175 19.93 -2.64 -30.62
#